data_AF-A0A518VAQ2-F1
#
_entry.id   AF-A0A518VAQ2-F1
#
_cell.length_a   1.000
_cell.length_b   1.000
_cell.length_c   1.000
_cell.angle_alpha   90.00
_cell.angle_beta   90.00
_cell.angle_gamma   90.00
#
_symmetry.space_group_name_H-M   'P 1'
#
loop_
_entity.id
_entity.type
_entity.pdbx_description
1 polymer ?
#
loop_
_entity_poly.entity_id
_entity_poly.type
_entity_poly.pdbx_seq_one_letter_code
_entity_poly.pdbx_strand_id
1 'polypeptide(L)'
;MFSANTVDTTRIWGDHDLAVMINSLQMAYPGFPRTTVSWKPNALVLTPITAFPFAFTASSLVHHPNNAPIMLVPERLTEELTNEILRLHPEGKDVPAQVFLIGPVSETIERQVRNLGLSTVRIGSQNPYETSVAVSNYRLTYPPMSEQGKNNLFLLSGETFAESMFAPNYAMHEGLPILLTKRTELSPIVLQFLTEHQRMNAYLVGSESTISLEVEALVRRTIRGNVVRITGNSPYENSVNFSRFFDPQTEVGWNRNQPGRGDAFSFVTASDWRTAIFSGLFSHLGKHAPLLLTEYDQLPRVVLSYLQHLNPHRSGSTQPPYMHGYVFGNFDALSYQTQVNIEEAIILREH
;
A
#
# COMPACT_ATOMS: atom_id res chain seq x y z
N MET A 1 -1.94 20.53 -24.61
CA MET A 1 -1.73 19.15 -24.11
C MET A 1 -0.42 19.17 -23.35
N PHE A 2 -0.45 18.91 -22.05
CA PHE A 2 0.78 18.81 -21.25
C PHE A 2 1.39 17.41 -21.41
N SER A 3 2.72 17.31 -21.26
CA SER A 3 3.36 16.00 -21.07
C SER A 3 2.82 15.36 -19.80
N ALA A 4 2.57 14.05 -19.82
CA ALA A 4 2.16 13.32 -18.63
C ALA A 4 3.28 13.32 -17.55
N ASN A 5 4.54 13.37 -17.98
CA ASN A 5 5.71 13.36 -17.10
C ASN A 5 6.41 14.72 -17.05
N THR A 6 7.06 15.00 -15.93
CA THR A 6 8.04 16.11 -15.77
C THR A 6 9.46 15.51 -15.70
N VAL A 7 10.47 16.30 -15.33
CA VAL A 7 11.85 15.80 -15.25
C VAL A 7 11.99 14.83 -14.08
N ASP A 8 11.46 15.20 -12.92
CA ASP A 8 11.61 14.44 -11.68
C ASP A 8 10.33 13.72 -11.23
N THR A 9 9.22 13.86 -11.98
CA THR A 9 7.99 13.07 -11.76
C THR A 9 7.58 12.20 -12.94
N THR A 10 7.23 10.95 -12.64
CA THR A 10 6.61 10.00 -13.57
C THR A 10 5.14 9.87 -13.23
N ARG A 11 4.25 10.12 -14.20
CA ARG A 11 2.82 9.87 -14.05
C ARG A 11 2.44 8.50 -14.59
N ILE A 12 1.89 7.67 -13.73
CA ILE A 12 1.21 6.42 -14.10
C ILE A 12 -0.18 6.79 -14.59
N TRP A 13 -0.28 7.05 -15.89
CA TRP A 13 -1.50 7.50 -16.53
C TRP A 13 -2.58 6.41 -16.55
N GLY A 14 -3.83 6.82 -16.50
CA GLY A 14 -4.99 5.96 -16.76
C GLY A 14 -6.26 6.79 -16.76
N ASP A 15 -7.15 6.53 -17.70
CA ASP A 15 -8.41 7.30 -17.84
C ASP A 15 -9.49 6.86 -16.84
N HIS A 16 -9.26 5.74 -16.14
CA HIS A 16 -10.08 5.20 -15.06
C HIS A 16 -9.23 4.30 -14.15
N ASP A 17 -9.76 3.94 -12.97
CA ASP A 17 -9.06 3.17 -11.93
C ASP A 17 -8.40 1.88 -12.47
N LEU A 18 -9.13 1.10 -13.30
CA LEU A 18 -8.58 -0.14 -13.87
C LEU A 18 -7.39 0.10 -14.80
N ALA A 19 -7.39 1.20 -15.57
CA ALA A 19 -6.26 1.53 -16.44
C ALA A 19 -5.03 1.94 -15.62
N VAL A 20 -5.22 2.72 -14.54
CA VAL A 20 -4.13 3.08 -13.60
C VAL A 20 -3.54 1.84 -12.95
N MET A 21 -4.39 0.89 -12.54
CA MET A 21 -3.96 -0.39 -11.98
C MET A 21 -3.15 -1.23 -12.97
N ILE A 22 -3.66 -1.42 -14.19
CA ILE A 22 -3.00 -2.19 -15.24
C ILE A 22 -1.65 -1.57 -15.58
N ASN A 23 -1.58 -0.25 -15.75
CA ASN A 23 -0.32 0.45 -16.03
C ASN A 23 0.67 0.35 -14.85
N SER A 24 0.19 0.39 -13.60
CA SER A 24 1.02 0.13 -12.42
C SER A 24 1.62 -1.28 -12.43
N LEU A 25 0.82 -2.29 -12.75
CA LEU A 25 1.26 -3.69 -12.86
C LEU A 25 2.23 -3.92 -14.02
N GLN A 26 2.01 -3.26 -15.16
CA GLN A 26 2.90 -3.33 -16.32
C GLN A 26 4.26 -2.69 -16.05
N MET A 27 4.29 -1.58 -15.31
CA MET A 27 5.53 -0.95 -14.85
C MET A 27 6.27 -1.80 -13.82
N ALA A 28 5.55 -2.41 -12.87
CA ALA A 28 6.13 -3.27 -11.84
C ALA A 28 6.62 -4.63 -12.38
N TYR A 29 5.92 -5.19 -13.37
CA TYR A 29 6.18 -6.51 -13.96
C TYR A 29 6.31 -6.40 -15.50
N PRO A 30 7.41 -5.84 -16.03
CA PRO A 30 7.57 -5.61 -17.47
C PRO A 30 7.93 -6.88 -18.26
N GLY A 31 8.11 -8.02 -17.58
CA GLY A 31 8.87 -9.16 -18.08
C GLY A 31 8.27 -10.02 -19.21
N PHE A 32 7.09 -9.69 -19.71
CA PHE A 32 6.33 -10.51 -20.66
C PHE A 32 6.41 -9.99 -22.12
N PRO A 33 6.48 -10.85 -23.17
CA PRO A 33 6.53 -12.32 -23.14
C PRO A 33 7.95 -12.93 -23.15
N ARG A 34 8.99 -12.15 -23.49
CA ARG A 34 10.39 -12.61 -23.53
C ARG A 34 11.32 -11.47 -23.15
N THR A 35 11.79 -11.48 -21.90
CA THR A 35 12.77 -10.50 -21.44
C THR A 35 13.79 -11.18 -20.53
N THR A 36 14.94 -10.54 -20.33
CA THR A 36 15.91 -10.90 -19.28
C THR A 36 15.41 -10.52 -17.88
N VAL A 37 14.37 -9.69 -17.79
CA VAL A 37 13.71 -9.30 -16.54
C VAL A 37 12.62 -10.32 -16.23
N SER A 38 12.99 -11.40 -15.55
CA SER A 38 12.08 -12.51 -15.22
C SER A 38 11.05 -12.18 -14.13
N TRP A 39 10.73 -10.91 -13.91
CA TRP A 39 9.85 -10.47 -12.83
C TRP A 39 8.41 -10.87 -13.15
N LYS A 40 8.02 -12.01 -12.59
CA LYS A 40 6.66 -12.51 -12.57
C LYS A 40 6.20 -12.63 -11.12
N PRO A 41 4.90 -12.44 -10.87
CA PRO A 41 4.35 -12.69 -9.54
C PRO A 41 4.20 -14.20 -9.30
N ASN A 42 4.30 -14.65 -8.05
CA ASN A 42 4.00 -16.05 -7.73
C ASN A 42 2.48 -16.29 -7.70
N ALA A 43 1.70 -15.30 -7.26
CA ALA A 43 0.24 -15.35 -7.26
C ALA A 43 -0.36 -14.00 -7.66
N LEU A 44 -1.67 -13.89 -7.82
CA LEU A 44 -2.39 -12.61 -7.89
C LEU A 44 -3.39 -12.54 -6.74
N VAL A 45 -3.54 -11.37 -6.13
CA VAL A 45 -4.60 -11.12 -5.15
C VAL A 45 -5.75 -10.41 -5.87
N LEU A 46 -6.94 -11.01 -5.91
CA LEU A 46 -8.16 -10.35 -6.37
C LEU A 46 -9.01 -9.94 -5.18
N THR A 47 -9.47 -8.69 -5.17
CA THR A 47 -10.36 -8.17 -4.13
C THR A 47 -11.31 -7.10 -4.71
N PRO A 48 -12.50 -6.87 -4.15
CA PRO A 48 -13.48 -5.96 -4.75
C PRO A 48 -13.03 -4.50 -4.82
N ILE A 49 -13.23 -3.86 -5.97
CA ILE A 49 -12.88 -2.44 -6.20
C ILE A 49 -13.73 -1.44 -5.42
N THR A 50 -14.83 -1.89 -4.82
CA THR A 50 -15.79 -1.05 -4.10
C THR A 50 -15.57 -1.03 -2.59
N ALA A 51 -14.65 -1.85 -2.06
CA ALA A 51 -14.52 -2.07 -0.62
C ALA A 51 -13.07 -2.05 -0.14
N PHE A 52 -12.59 -0.85 0.24
CA PHE A 52 -11.23 -0.60 0.73
C PHE A 52 -10.75 -1.54 1.86
N PRO A 53 -11.60 -1.98 2.83
CA PRO A 53 -11.09 -2.76 3.95
C PRO A 53 -10.44 -4.07 3.51
N PHE A 54 -10.96 -4.70 2.45
CA PHE A 54 -10.40 -5.94 1.90
C PHE A 54 -9.07 -5.70 1.18
N ALA A 55 -8.94 -4.60 0.43
CA ALA A 55 -7.69 -4.24 -0.23
C ALA A 55 -6.57 -3.91 0.77
N PHE A 56 -6.92 -3.24 1.87
CA PHE A 56 -5.97 -2.89 2.92
C PHE A 56 -5.42 -4.16 3.56
N THR A 57 -6.28 -5.07 4.01
CA THR A 57 -5.80 -6.30 4.65
C THR A 57 -4.99 -7.20 3.70
N ALA A 58 -5.40 -7.27 2.43
CA ALA A 58 -4.72 -8.08 1.42
C ALA A 58 -3.30 -7.56 1.06
N SER A 59 -2.97 -6.33 1.42
CA SER A 59 -1.67 -5.69 1.11
C SER A 59 -0.49 -6.45 1.72
N SER A 60 -0.69 -7.11 2.86
CA SER A 60 0.30 -7.99 3.49
C SER A 60 0.74 -9.18 2.62
N LEU A 61 -0.09 -9.57 1.64
CA LEU A 61 0.17 -10.70 0.75
C LEU A 61 1.01 -10.31 -0.47
N VAL A 62 1.25 -9.02 -0.72
CA VAL A 62 2.11 -8.57 -1.83
C VAL A 62 3.56 -8.99 -1.60
N HIS A 63 4.04 -8.87 -0.36
CA HIS A 63 5.41 -9.23 0.01
C HIS A 63 5.71 -10.72 -0.19
N HIS A 64 6.98 -11.03 -0.46
CA HIS A 64 7.53 -12.39 -0.41
C HIS A 64 7.20 -13.11 0.92
N PRO A 65 7.05 -14.45 0.92
CA PRO A 65 7.19 -15.37 -0.22
C PRO A 65 6.05 -15.33 -1.24
N ASN A 66 4.92 -14.69 -0.92
CA ASN A 66 3.73 -14.73 -1.77
C ASN A 66 3.91 -14.00 -3.09
N ASN A 67 4.65 -12.87 -3.13
CA ASN A 67 4.89 -12.06 -4.33
C ASN A 67 3.59 -11.91 -5.16
N ALA A 68 2.54 -11.42 -4.49
CA ALA A 68 1.17 -11.49 -5.00
C ALA A 68 0.56 -10.09 -5.11
N PRO A 69 0.80 -9.36 -6.22
CA PRO A 69 0.26 -8.02 -6.41
C PRO A 69 -1.26 -8.03 -6.40
N ILE A 70 -1.85 -6.93 -5.93
CA ILE A 70 -3.30 -6.76 -5.82
C ILE A 70 -3.88 -6.27 -7.13
N MET A 71 -4.99 -6.90 -7.54
CA MET A 71 -5.91 -6.40 -8.54
C MET A 71 -7.28 -6.14 -7.91
N LEU A 72 -7.74 -4.90 -7.98
CA LEU A 72 -9.11 -4.53 -7.65
C LEU A 72 -10.04 -4.93 -8.79
N VAL A 73 -11.03 -5.77 -8.50
CA VAL A 73 -11.92 -6.33 -9.50
C VAL A 73 -13.37 -5.88 -9.28
N PRO A 74 -14.15 -5.66 -10.36
CA PRO A 74 -15.60 -5.52 -10.28
C PRO A 74 -16.26 -6.92 -10.17
N GLU A 75 -17.58 -6.98 -10.32
CA GLU A 75 -18.35 -8.24 -10.20
C GLU A 75 -18.08 -9.26 -11.32
N ARG A 76 -17.46 -8.84 -12.43
CA ARG A 76 -17.11 -9.67 -13.60
C ARG A 76 -15.79 -9.19 -14.21
N LEU A 77 -14.95 -10.10 -14.69
CA LEU A 77 -13.72 -9.70 -15.37
C LEU A 77 -14.07 -9.00 -16.68
N THR A 78 -13.49 -7.81 -16.88
CA THR A 78 -13.46 -7.14 -18.18
C THR A 78 -12.39 -7.77 -19.06
N GLU A 79 -12.45 -7.50 -20.37
CA GLU A 79 -11.42 -7.96 -21.30
C GLU A 79 -10.02 -7.46 -20.91
N GLU A 80 -9.90 -6.20 -20.50
CA GLU A 80 -8.63 -5.62 -20.05
C GLU A 80 -8.05 -6.36 -18.84
N LEU A 81 -8.88 -6.69 -17.84
CA LEU A 81 -8.44 -7.46 -16.67
C LEU A 81 -8.08 -8.90 -17.02
N THR A 82 -8.85 -9.53 -17.91
CA THR A 82 -8.54 -10.88 -18.42
C THR A 82 -7.18 -10.89 -19.13
N ASN A 83 -6.93 -9.91 -20.01
CA ASN A 83 -5.67 -9.79 -20.72
C ASN A 83 -4.50 -9.54 -19.77
N GLU A 84 -4.68 -8.70 -18.76
CA GLU A 84 -3.63 -8.43 -17.77
C GLU A 84 -3.31 -9.65 -16.90
N ILE A 85 -4.33 -10.40 -16.45
CA ILE A 85 -4.13 -11.67 -15.72
C ILE A 85 -3.33 -12.66 -16.56
N LEU A 86 -3.67 -12.80 -17.85
CA LEU A 86 -2.95 -13.67 -18.78
C LEU A 86 -1.52 -13.19 -19.07
N ARG A 87 -1.30 -11.88 -19.13
CA ARG A 87 0.03 -11.26 -19.31
C ARG A 87 0.92 -11.50 -18.11
N LEU A 88 0.40 -11.28 -16.90
CA LEU A 88 1.14 -11.49 -15.64
C LEU A 88 1.49 -12.97 -15.45
N HIS A 89 0.57 -13.88 -15.80
CA HIS A 89 0.77 -15.33 -15.79
C HIS A 89 1.44 -15.83 -14.48
N PRO A 90 0.76 -15.71 -13.32
CA PRO A 90 1.33 -16.01 -12.02
C PRO A 90 1.92 -17.43 -11.94
N GLU A 91 3.10 -17.58 -11.37
CA GLU A 91 3.88 -18.83 -11.45
C GLU A 91 3.33 -19.98 -10.58
N GLY A 92 2.58 -19.67 -9.52
CA GLY A 92 2.11 -20.66 -8.55
C GLY A 92 3.22 -21.23 -7.65
N LYS A 93 4.39 -20.59 -7.60
CA LYS A 93 5.54 -21.07 -6.81
C LYS A 93 5.36 -20.78 -5.33
N ASP A 94 5.51 -21.81 -4.49
CA ASP A 94 5.48 -21.75 -3.02
C ASP A 94 4.21 -21.10 -2.45
N VAL A 95 3.10 -21.20 -3.19
CA VAL A 95 1.78 -20.67 -2.84
C VAL A 95 0.71 -21.75 -3.08
N PRO A 96 -0.42 -21.75 -2.34
CA PRO A 96 -1.47 -22.76 -2.47
C PRO A 96 -2.28 -22.66 -3.77
N ALA A 97 -2.26 -21.50 -4.43
CA ALA A 97 -2.95 -21.24 -5.68
C ALA A 97 -2.30 -20.06 -6.41
N GLN A 98 -2.53 -19.99 -7.73
CA GLN A 98 -2.08 -18.88 -8.57
C GLN A 98 -2.89 -17.59 -8.33
N VAL A 99 -4.11 -17.70 -7.81
CA VAL A 99 -4.98 -16.55 -7.54
C VAL A 99 -5.63 -16.66 -6.16
N PHE A 100 -5.45 -15.63 -5.34
CA PHE A 100 -6.06 -15.49 -4.02
C PHE A 100 -7.28 -14.57 -4.11
N LEU A 101 -8.46 -15.08 -3.76
CA LEU A 101 -9.70 -14.32 -3.71
C LEU A 101 -9.91 -13.83 -2.28
N ILE A 102 -9.78 -12.52 -2.06
CA ILE A 102 -9.84 -11.92 -0.71
C ILE A 102 -11.16 -11.19 -0.53
N GLY A 103 -11.94 -11.65 0.45
CA GLY A 103 -13.24 -11.08 0.76
C GLY A 103 -14.31 -11.45 -0.29
N PRO A 104 -15.26 -10.54 -0.58
CA PRO A 104 -16.46 -10.87 -1.32
C PRO A 104 -16.28 -10.79 -2.84
N VAL A 105 -15.27 -11.46 -3.38
CA VAL A 105 -15.10 -11.62 -4.84
C VAL A 105 -16.14 -12.61 -5.37
N SER A 106 -16.89 -12.22 -6.39
CA SER A 106 -18.01 -13.01 -6.92
C SER A 106 -17.58 -14.40 -7.42
N GLU A 107 -18.48 -15.38 -7.31
CA GLU A 107 -18.25 -16.71 -7.91
C GLU A 107 -18.10 -16.65 -9.43
N THR A 108 -18.63 -15.60 -10.07
CA THR A 108 -18.47 -15.39 -11.51
C THR A 108 -17.01 -15.11 -11.84
N ILE A 109 -16.34 -14.23 -11.10
CA ILE A 109 -14.89 -13.99 -11.22
C ILE A 109 -14.13 -15.30 -11.02
N GLU A 110 -14.44 -16.05 -9.96
CA GLU A 110 -13.76 -17.31 -9.65
C GLU A 110 -13.87 -18.32 -10.81
N ARG A 111 -15.06 -18.47 -11.40
CA ARG A 111 -15.24 -19.31 -12.60
C ARG A 111 -14.49 -18.77 -13.81
N GLN A 112 -14.52 -17.46 -14.05
CA GLN A 112 -13.79 -16.85 -15.17
C GLN A 112 -12.27 -17.11 -15.05
N VAL A 113 -11.69 -16.92 -13.85
CA VAL A 113 -10.27 -17.20 -13.59
C VAL A 113 -9.93 -18.68 -13.79
N ARG A 114 -10.76 -19.60 -13.29
CA ARG A 114 -10.55 -21.05 -13.50
C ARG A 114 -10.64 -21.45 -14.97
N ASN A 115 -11.51 -20.80 -15.74
CA ASN A 115 -11.61 -21.02 -17.19
C ASN A 115 -10.37 -20.53 -17.96
N LEU A 116 -9.57 -19.63 -17.37
CA LEU A 116 -8.23 -19.26 -17.89
C LEU A 116 -7.16 -20.31 -17.55
N GLY A 117 -7.50 -21.39 -16.82
CA GLY A 117 -6.57 -22.43 -16.41
C GLY A 117 -5.80 -22.13 -15.12
N LEU A 118 -6.18 -21.09 -14.38
CA LEU A 118 -5.51 -20.69 -13.14
C LEU A 118 -6.20 -21.28 -11.90
N SER A 119 -5.40 -21.77 -10.95
CA SER A 119 -5.92 -22.24 -9.66
C SER A 119 -6.33 -21.07 -8.77
N THR A 120 -7.38 -21.26 -7.97
CA THR A 120 -7.92 -20.24 -7.05
C THR A 120 -8.01 -20.77 -5.62
N VAL A 121 -7.75 -19.91 -4.64
CA VAL A 121 -8.09 -20.13 -3.22
C VAL A 121 -8.80 -18.90 -2.67
N ARG A 122 -9.79 -19.08 -1.80
CA ARG A 122 -10.49 -18.00 -1.13
C ARG A 122 -10.01 -17.86 0.30
N ILE A 123 -9.72 -16.63 0.72
CA ILE A 123 -9.31 -16.31 2.10
C ILE A 123 -10.25 -15.23 2.64
N GLY A 124 -10.88 -15.51 3.77
CA GLY A 124 -11.83 -14.61 4.42
C GLY A 124 -13.29 -14.82 4.00
N SER A 125 -14.12 -13.85 4.34
CA SER A 125 -15.58 -13.90 4.22
C SER A 125 -16.12 -12.55 3.70
N GLN A 126 -17.43 -12.35 3.77
CA GLN A 126 -18.07 -11.06 3.49
C GLN A 126 -17.80 -10.01 4.59
N ASN A 127 -17.30 -10.43 5.75
CA ASN A 127 -17.02 -9.55 6.88
C ASN A 127 -15.56 -9.06 6.81
N PRO A 128 -15.30 -7.74 6.77
CA PRO A 128 -13.94 -7.20 6.66
C PRO A 128 -13.08 -7.50 7.90
N TYR A 129 -13.68 -7.53 9.10
CA TYR A 129 -12.95 -7.81 10.35
C TYR A 129 -12.50 -9.27 10.41
N GLU A 130 -13.39 -10.21 10.09
CA GLU A 130 -13.04 -11.64 9.98
C GLU A 130 -12.02 -11.89 8.87
N THR A 131 -12.19 -11.24 7.71
CA THR A 131 -11.25 -11.35 6.61
C THR A 131 -9.87 -10.83 6.99
N SER A 132 -9.81 -9.75 7.77
CA SER A 132 -8.53 -9.22 8.26
C SER A 132 -7.77 -10.21 9.14
N VAL A 133 -8.49 -10.96 9.98
CA VAL A 133 -7.93 -12.04 10.80
C VAL A 133 -7.53 -13.24 9.94
N ALA A 134 -8.37 -13.66 8.98
CA ALA A 134 -8.08 -14.79 8.10
C ALA A 134 -6.82 -14.55 7.24
N VAL A 135 -6.70 -13.36 6.66
CA VAL A 135 -5.52 -12.96 5.88
C VAL A 135 -4.29 -12.87 6.77
N SER A 136 -4.42 -12.33 7.99
CA SER A 136 -3.31 -12.25 8.95
C SER A 136 -2.82 -13.64 9.40
N ASN A 137 -3.73 -14.57 9.69
CA ASN A 137 -3.41 -15.96 10.00
C ASN A 137 -2.69 -16.65 8.84
N TYR A 138 -3.18 -16.45 7.62
CA TYR A 138 -2.51 -16.96 6.42
C TYR A 138 -1.09 -16.38 6.28
N ARG A 139 -0.94 -15.06 6.45
CA ARG A 139 0.37 -14.38 6.37
C ARG A 139 1.35 -14.91 7.42
N LEU A 140 0.89 -15.21 8.64
CA LEU A 140 1.75 -15.76 9.70
C LEU A 140 2.05 -17.25 9.53
N THR A 141 1.20 -18.00 8.83
CA THR A 141 1.46 -19.39 8.44
C THR A 141 2.58 -19.48 7.40
N TYR A 142 2.62 -18.51 6.49
CA TYR A 142 3.67 -18.35 5.48
C TYR A 142 4.40 -17.04 5.72
N PRO A 143 5.21 -16.88 6.78
CA PRO A 143 5.73 -15.58 7.18
C PRO A 143 6.68 -14.98 6.13
N PRO A 144 6.74 -13.63 6.00
CA PRO A 144 7.80 -12.99 5.24
C PRO A 144 9.16 -13.26 5.89
N MET A 145 10.26 -13.05 5.16
CA MET A 145 11.60 -13.19 5.73
C MET A 145 11.97 -12.05 6.69
N SER A 146 11.35 -10.88 6.54
CA SER A 146 11.57 -9.70 7.39
C SER A 146 11.13 -9.96 8.83
N GLU A 147 11.93 -9.48 9.79
CA GLU A 147 11.55 -9.52 11.21
C GLU A 147 10.39 -8.56 11.51
N GLN A 148 10.30 -7.48 10.73
CA GLN A 148 9.20 -6.53 10.73
C GLN A 148 7.87 -7.24 10.49
N GLY A 149 7.75 -8.02 9.41
CA GLY A 149 6.51 -8.71 9.06
C GLY A 149 6.16 -9.90 9.97
N LYS A 150 7.15 -10.52 10.62
CA LYS A 150 6.92 -11.64 11.55
C LYS A 150 6.41 -11.21 12.92
N ASN A 151 6.89 -10.08 13.42
CA ASN A 151 6.75 -9.70 14.83
C ASN A 151 5.86 -8.46 15.06
N ASN A 152 5.35 -7.84 14.00
CA ASN A 152 4.61 -6.60 14.07
C ASN A 152 3.33 -6.66 13.24
N LEU A 153 2.29 -5.96 13.69
CA LEU A 153 1.03 -5.82 12.97
C LEU A 153 0.56 -4.37 12.93
N PHE A 154 -0.26 -4.05 11.94
CA PHE A 154 -1.04 -2.81 11.91
C PHE A 154 -2.47 -3.05 12.34
N LEU A 155 -3.00 -2.10 13.13
CA LEU A 155 -4.42 -1.98 13.43
C LEU A 155 -4.94 -0.70 12.78
N LEU A 156 -5.82 -0.85 11.79
CA LEU A 156 -6.37 0.26 11.02
C LEU A 156 -7.88 0.36 11.25
N SER A 157 -8.47 1.53 10.98
CA SER A 157 -9.92 1.67 10.91
C SER A 157 -10.48 0.89 9.72
N GLY A 158 -11.51 0.07 9.96
CA GLY A 158 -12.31 -0.57 8.91
C GLY A 158 -13.46 0.29 8.39
N GLU A 159 -13.67 1.48 8.96
CA GLU A 159 -14.80 2.37 8.66
C GLU A 159 -14.39 3.57 7.80
N THR A 160 -13.14 4.02 7.92
CA THR A 160 -12.58 5.17 7.19
C THR A 160 -11.14 4.90 6.75
N PHE A 161 -10.72 5.46 5.61
CA PHE A 161 -9.39 5.19 5.04
C PHE A 161 -8.43 6.39 5.05
N ALA A 162 -8.94 7.63 5.09
CA ALA A 162 -8.13 8.82 4.80
C ALA A 162 -6.90 8.97 5.72
N GLU A 163 -7.04 8.64 7.00
CA GLU A 163 -5.96 8.75 7.98
C GLU A 163 -4.94 7.61 7.93
N SER A 164 -5.15 6.56 7.14
CA SER A 164 -4.35 5.32 7.21
C SER A 164 -3.99 4.68 5.86
N MET A 165 -4.50 5.18 4.73
CA MET A 165 -4.33 4.52 3.41
C MET A 165 -2.90 4.43 2.88
N PHE A 166 -1.95 5.10 3.52
CA PHE A 166 -0.50 4.96 3.25
C PHE A 166 0.15 3.81 4.02
N ALA A 167 -0.46 3.31 5.10
CA ALA A 167 0.06 2.19 5.89
C ALA A 167 0.08 0.85 5.12
N PRO A 168 -0.94 0.50 4.29
CA PRO A 168 -0.90 -0.67 3.44
C PRO A 168 0.37 -0.78 2.58
N ASN A 169 0.93 0.34 2.12
CA ASN A 169 2.15 0.35 1.31
C ASN A 169 3.38 -0.18 2.07
N TYR A 170 3.49 0.11 3.37
CA TYR A 170 4.54 -0.49 4.20
C TYR A 170 4.27 -1.97 4.46
N ALA A 171 3.00 -2.37 4.61
CA ALA A 171 2.66 -3.79 4.72
C ALA A 171 2.95 -4.55 3.42
N MET A 172 2.83 -3.93 2.24
CA MET A 172 3.33 -4.52 0.98
C MET A 172 4.85 -4.61 0.97
N HIS A 173 5.55 -3.62 1.52
CA HIS A 173 7.00 -3.56 1.54
C HIS A 173 7.64 -4.57 2.52
N GLU A 174 6.98 -4.86 3.64
CA GLU A 174 7.56 -5.68 4.73
C GLU A 174 6.71 -6.90 5.11
N GLY A 175 5.52 -7.07 4.55
CA GLY A 175 4.65 -8.22 4.81
C GLY A 175 3.94 -8.22 6.16
N LEU A 176 3.75 -7.06 6.81
CA LEU A 176 3.07 -6.96 8.10
C LEU A 176 1.58 -7.36 7.98
N PRO A 177 1.05 -8.21 8.87
CA PRO A 177 -0.38 -8.40 9.03
C PRO A 177 -1.12 -7.08 9.27
N ILE A 178 -2.31 -6.94 8.68
CA ILE A 178 -3.20 -5.80 8.87
C ILE A 178 -4.53 -6.30 9.41
N LEU A 179 -4.84 -5.87 10.64
CA LEU A 179 -6.13 -6.05 11.29
C LEU A 179 -6.97 -4.78 11.18
N LEU A 180 -8.28 -4.95 11.26
CA LEU A 180 -9.24 -3.87 11.20
C LEU A 180 -10.01 -3.74 12.52
N THR A 181 -10.39 -2.52 12.87
CA THR A 181 -11.28 -2.22 14.00
C THR A 181 -12.33 -1.20 13.60
N LYS A 182 -13.48 -1.19 14.30
CA LYS A 182 -14.33 0.01 14.32
C LYS A 182 -13.71 1.04 15.24
N ARG A 183 -14.19 2.28 15.16
CA ARG A 183 -13.76 3.39 16.01
C ARG A 183 -13.85 3.04 17.49
N THR A 184 -14.99 2.51 17.94
CA THR A 184 -15.29 2.32 19.37
C THR A 184 -15.39 0.85 19.78
N GLU A 185 -15.13 -0.08 18.86
CA GLU A 185 -15.36 -1.51 19.10
C GLU A 185 -14.28 -2.33 18.39
N LEU A 186 -13.57 -3.13 19.17
CA LEU A 186 -12.72 -4.20 18.66
C LEU A 186 -13.56 -5.47 18.57
N SER A 187 -13.73 -6.01 17.36
CA SER A 187 -14.51 -7.23 17.16
C SER A 187 -13.93 -8.40 17.96
N PRO A 188 -14.75 -9.30 18.54
CA PRO A 188 -14.27 -10.45 19.30
C PRO A 188 -13.22 -11.30 18.56
N ILE A 189 -13.37 -11.46 17.24
CA ILE A 189 -12.42 -12.25 16.43
C ILE A 189 -11.04 -11.57 16.34
N VAL A 190 -11.00 -10.24 16.29
CA VAL A 190 -9.76 -9.46 16.26
C VAL A 190 -9.11 -9.49 17.65
N LEU A 191 -9.90 -9.35 18.71
CA LEU A 191 -9.42 -9.48 20.08
C LEU A 191 -8.82 -10.88 20.35
N GLN A 192 -9.46 -11.93 19.84
CA GLN A 192 -8.94 -13.30 19.93
C GLN A 192 -7.58 -13.41 19.24
N PHE A 193 -7.46 -12.93 17.99
CA PHE A 193 -6.18 -12.92 17.27
C PHE A 193 -5.08 -12.20 18.07
N LEU A 194 -5.36 -10.99 18.60
CA LEU A 194 -4.40 -10.26 19.42
C LEU A 194 -4.00 -11.04 20.70
N THR A 195 -4.91 -11.81 21.28
CA THR A 195 -4.64 -12.63 22.47
C THR A 195 -3.72 -13.81 22.13
N GLU A 196 -3.99 -14.50 21.02
CA GLU A 196 -3.17 -15.61 20.51
C GLU A 196 -1.77 -15.14 20.11
N HIS A 197 -1.68 -13.93 19.55
CA HIS A 197 -0.44 -13.29 19.09
C HIS A 197 0.06 -12.18 20.03
N GLN A 198 -0.22 -12.26 21.34
CA GLN A 198 0.07 -11.21 22.32
C GLN A 198 1.54 -10.80 22.44
N ARG A 199 2.49 -11.55 21.86
CA ARG A 199 3.92 -11.20 21.85
C ARG A 199 4.33 -10.28 20.69
N MET A 200 3.47 -10.11 19.68
CA MET A 200 3.72 -9.18 18.59
C MET A 200 3.58 -7.73 19.08
N ASN A 201 4.19 -6.79 18.35
CA ASN A 201 3.95 -5.36 18.54
C ASN A 201 2.79 -4.90 17.65
N ALA A 202 2.02 -3.91 18.10
CA ALA A 202 0.90 -3.36 17.37
C ALA A 202 1.08 -1.86 17.09
N TYR A 203 0.95 -1.46 15.82
CA TYR A 203 0.92 -0.04 15.44
C TYR A 203 -0.48 0.35 14.99
N LEU A 204 -1.09 1.25 15.75
CA LEU A 204 -2.36 1.86 15.42
C LEU A 204 -2.08 3.05 14.51
N VAL A 205 -2.67 3.08 13.32
CA VAL A 205 -2.50 4.21 12.39
C VAL A 205 -3.82 4.96 12.24
N GLY A 206 -3.83 6.19 12.73
CA GLY A 206 -5.04 7.02 12.81
C GLY A 206 -5.17 7.72 14.17
N SER A 207 -5.96 8.78 14.20
CA SER A 207 -6.27 9.56 15.40
C SER A 207 -7.29 8.86 16.30
N GLU A 208 -7.58 9.44 17.46
CA GLU A 208 -8.65 8.95 18.34
C GLU A 208 -10.05 9.08 17.72
N SER A 209 -10.19 9.89 16.66
CA SER A 209 -11.43 10.02 15.91
C SER A 209 -11.75 8.77 15.08
N THR A 210 -10.73 8.01 14.66
CA THR A 210 -10.87 6.80 13.83
C THR A 210 -10.62 5.50 14.59
N ILE A 211 -9.81 5.54 15.65
CA ILE A 211 -9.61 4.43 16.61
C ILE A 211 -9.57 5.02 18.01
N SER A 212 -10.61 4.83 18.81
CA SER A 212 -10.77 5.50 20.10
C SER A 212 -9.72 5.09 21.14
N LEU A 213 -9.56 5.91 22.18
CA LEU A 213 -8.67 5.62 23.30
C LEU A 213 -9.10 4.36 24.05
N GLU A 214 -10.39 4.03 24.08
CA GLU A 214 -10.90 2.80 24.69
C GLU A 214 -10.45 1.55 23.93
N VAL A 215 -10.49 1.59 22.59
CA VAL A 215 -9.98 0.50 21.75
C VAL A 215 -8.47 0.37 21.93
N GLU A 216 -7.73 1.47 21.91
CA GLU A 216 -6.29 1.46 22.17
C GLU A 216 -5.96 0.89 23.57
N ALA A 217 -6.68 1.30 24.60
CA ALA A 217 -6.49 0.79 25.96
C ALA A 217 -6.78 -0.71 26.05
N LEU A 218 -7.76 -1.21 25.30
CA LEU A 218 -8.02 -2.65 25.19
C LEU A 218 -6.84 -3.38 24.52
N VAL A 219 -6.35 -2.87 23.39
CA VAL A 219 -5.18 -3.45 22.69
C VAL A 219 -3.94 -3.46 23.61
N ARG A 220 -3.68 -2.38 24.34
CA ARG A 220 -2.57 -2.28 25.32
C ARG A 220 -2.67 -3.27 26.48
N ARG A 221 -3.88 -3.68 26.87
CA ARG A 221 -4.08 -4.72 27.90
C ARG A 221 -3.92 -6.13 27.35
N THR A 222 -4.19 -6.33 26.07
CA THR A 222 -4.11 -7.65 25.41
C THR A 222 -2.69 -7.96 24.92
N ILE A 223 -2.02 -6.97 24.31
CA ILE A 223 -0.67 -7.11 23.77
C ILE A 223 0.38 -6.93 24.88
N ARG A 224 1.35 -7.85 24.94
CA ARG A 224 2.54 -7.79 25.80
C ARG A 224 3.74 -7.14 25.10
N GLY A 225 3.72 -7.04 23.77
CA GLY A 225 4.68 -6.28 22.97
C GLY A 225 4.42 -4.77 23.05
N ASN A 226 5.15 -4.00 22.24
CA ASN A 226 4.98 -2.56 22.13
C ASN A 226 3.65 -2.23 21.43
N VAL A 227 2.96 -1.19 21.89
CA VAL A 227 1.76 -0.64 21.25
C VAL A 227 1.99 0.84 20.98
N VAL A 228 2.02 1.22 19.71
CA VAL A 228 2.36 2.58 19.26
C VAL A 228 1.23 3.13 18.41
N ARG A 229 0.84 4.39 18.63
CA ARG A 229 -0.06 5.10 17.73
C ARG A 229 0.74 6.03 16.84
N ILE A 230 0.52 5.96 15.53
CA ILE A 230 1.07 6.87 14.52
C ILE A 230 -0.09 7.74 14.03
N THR A 231 0.03 9.05 14.23
CA THR A 231 -1.04 10.02 13.94
C THR A 231 -0.47 11.44 13.76
N GLY A 232 -1.36 12.41 13.58
CA GLY A 232 -1.13 13.80 13.16
C GLY A 232 -2.50 14.49 13.02
N ASN A 233 -2.52 15.78 12.69
CA ASN A 233 -3.75 16.59 12.73
C ASN A 233 -4.56 16.55 11.42
N SER A 234 -4.06 15.86 10.39
CA SER A 234 -4.72 15.73 9.09
C SER A 234 -4.23 14.47 8.36
N PRO A 235 -4.96 13.95 7.34
CA PRO A 235 -4.47 12.88 6.48
C PRO A 235 -3.08 13.16 5.88
N TYR A 236 -2.82 14.41 5.47
CA TYR A 236 -1.55 14.83 4.90
C TYR A 236 -0.41 14.73 5.93
N GLU A 237 -0.64 15.26 7.14
CA GLU A 237 0.33 15.16 8.22
C GLU A 237 0.54 13.71 8.67
N ASN A 238 -0.52 12.88 8.69
CA ASN A 238 -0.41 11.46 8.99
C ASN A 238 0.52 10.75 7.98
N SER A 239 0.39 11.04 6.68
CA SER A 239 1.25 10.45 5.65
C SER A 239 2.73 10.87 5.81
N VAL A 240 2.98 12.14 6.16
CA VAL A 240 4.32 12.66 6.46
C VAL A 240 4.89 12.02 7.72
N ASN A 241 4.11 11.95 8.80
CA ASN A 241 4.53 11.38 10.07
C ASN A 241 4.84 9.88 9.91
N PHE A 242 4.03 9.14 9.15
CA PHE A 242 4.29 7.74 8.84
C PHE A 242 5.56 7.54 8.00
N SER A 243 5.83 8.42 7.03
CA SER A 243 7.07 8.39 6.25
C SER A 243 8.31 8.72 7.10
N ARG A 244 8.18 9.62 8.09
CA ARG A 244 9.25 9.94 9.04
C ARG A 244 9.46 8.86 10.10
N PHE A 245 8.41 8.11 10.43
CA PHE A 245 8.38 7.18 11.55
C PHE A 245 9.47 6.12 11.43
N PHE A 246 10.05 5.78 12.58
CA PHE A 246 10.96 4.66 12.75
C PHE A 246 10.96 4.24 14.22
N ASP A 247 10.57 3.01 14.50
CA ASP A 247 10.72 2.38 15.81
C ASP A 247 12.08 1.66 15.86
N PRO A 248 13.06 2.13 16.67
CA PRO A 248 14.39 1.53 16.70
C PRO A 248 14.43 0.15 17.37
N GLN A 249 13.39 -0.27 18.10
CA GLN A 249 13.36 -1.59 18.74
C GLN A 249 12.91 -2.68 17.77
N THR A 250 12.02 -2.34 16.86
CA THR A 250 11.37 -3.28 15.93
C THR A 250 11.77 -3.07 14.48
N GLU A 251 12.48 -1.96 14.22
CA GLU A 251 12.85 -1.45 12.91
C GLU A 251 11.64 -1.20 11.99
N VAL A 252 10.45 -0.99 12.56
CA VAL A 252 9.24 -0.63 11.81
C VAL A 252 9.24 0.85 11.48
N GLY A 253 9.12 1.17 10.19
CA GLY A 253 8.92 2.53 9.68
C GLY A 253 9.86 2.86 8.53
N TRP A 254 9.48 3.86 7.73
CA TRP A 254 10.24 4.25 6.54
C TRP A 254 11.56 4.96 6.84
N ASN A 255 11.70 5.52 8.05
CA ASN A 255 12.91 6.23 8.52
C ASN A 255 13.40 7.32 7.55
N ARG A 256 12.48 8.03 6.87
CA ARG A 256 12.79 9.14 5.94
C ARG A 256 12.74 10.45 6.70
N ASN A 257 13.73 10.67 7.57
CA ASN A 257 13.79 11.81 8.50
C ASN A 257 15.05 12.69 8.34
N GLN A 258 16.05 12.25 7.58
CA GLN A 258 17.34 12.93 7.45
C GLN A 258 17.30 14.06 6.41
N PRO A 259 17.75 15.29 6.73
CA PRO A 259 17.82 16.37 5.77
C PRO A 259 18.70 16.03 4.56
N GLY A 260 18.27 16.41 3.35
CA GLY A 260 19.06 16.23 2.13
C GLY A 260 19.34 14.77 1.73
N ARG A 261 18.58 13.81 2.28
CA ARG A 261 18.75 12.36 2.02
C ARG A 261 18.49 11.99 0.56
N GLY A 262 17.54 12.66 -0.09
CA GLY A 262 17.01 12.28 -1.41
C GLY A 262 16.27 10.96 -1.39
N ASP A 263 14.97 11.00 -1.67
CA ASP A 263 14.08 9.84 -1.63
C ASP A 263 13.04 9.91 -2.76
N ALA A 264 12.49 8.75 -3.10
CA ALA A 264 11.35 8.65 -4.00
C ALA A 264 10.04 8.58 -3.20
N PHE A 265 8.97 9.14 -3.73
CA PHE A 265 7.64 9.11 -3.13
C PHE A 265 6.56 8.84 -4.17
N SER A 266 5.48 8.22 -3.73
CA SER A 266 4.22 8.15 -4.47
C SER A 266 3.28 9.26 -3.98
N PHE A 267 2.51 9.85 -4.89
CA PHE A 267 1.58 10.93 -4.60
C PHE A 267 0.19 10.59 -5.11
N VAL A 268 -0.79 10.64 -4.20
CA VAL A 268 -2.19 10.31 -4.47
C VAL A 268 -3.08 11.27 -3.67
N THR A 269 -4.26 11.60 -4.18
CA THR A 269 -5.19 12.48 -3.48
C THR A 269 -5.78 11.82 -2.23
N ALA A 270 -6.06 12.60 -1.19
CA ALA A 270 -6.59 12.08 0.08
C ALA A 270 -8.01 11.46 0.00
N SER A 271 -8.66 11.50 -1.17
CA SER A 271 -9.96 10.91 -1.45
C SER A 271 -9.89 9.58 -2.21
N ASP A 272 -8.73 9.18 -2.72
CA ASP A 272 -8.59 8.04 -3.63
C ASP A 272 -7.78 6.89 -3.02
N TRP A 273 -8.47 6.04 -2.26
CA TRP A 273 -7.87 4.85 -1.66
C TRP A 273 -7.48 3.78 -2.69
N ARG A 274 -8.09 3.76 -3.89
CA ARG A 274 -7.83 2.72 -4.89
C ARG A 274 -6.44 2.90 -5.46
N THR A 275 -6.16 4.14 -5.86
CA THR A 275 -4.85 4.52 -6.36
C THR A 275 -3.78 4.46 -5.26
N ALA A 276 -4.15 4.69 -4.00
CA ALA A 276 -3.24 4.43 -2.87
C ALA A 276 -2.77 2.97 -2.83
N ILE A 277 -3.66 2.00 -3.08
CA ILE A 277 -3.30 0.58 -3.18
C ILE A 277 -2.40 0.30 -4.39
N PHE A 278 -2.69 0.87 -5.56
CA PHE A 278 -1.84 0.68 -6.74
C PHE A 278 -0.43 1.25 -6.54
N SER A 279 -0.33 2.37 -5.81
CA SER A 279 0.95 3.01 -5.50
C SER A 279 1.87 2.15 -4.64
N GLY A 280 1.31 1.21 -3.85
CA GLY A 280 2.08 0.33 -2.97
C GLY A 280 3.02 -0.64 -3.69
N LEU A 281 2.76 -0.93 -4.97
CA LEU A 281 3.70 -1.69 -5.80
C LEU A 281 5.06 -1.00 -5.90
N PHE A 282 5.09 0.33 -5.95
CA PHE A 282 6.30 1.15 -6.01
C PHE A 282 6.96 1.35 -4.63
N SER A 283 6.24 1.05 -3.55
CA SER A 283 6.77 0.96 -2.19
C SER A 283 7.46 -0.39 -1.96
N HIS A 284 6.94 -1.46 -2.56
CA HIS A 284 7.55 -2.79 -2.48
C HIS A 284 8.71 -2.99 -3.48
N LEU A 285 8.56 -2.50 -4.72
CA LEU A 285 9.51 -2.71 -5.82
C LEU A 285 10.20 -1.42 -6.26
N GLY A 286 11.43 -1.55 -6.75
CA GLY A 286 12.17 -0.44 -7.35
C GLY A 286 12.71 0.56 -6.32
N LYS A 287 12.14 1.76 -6.27
CA LYS A 287 12.68 2.89 -5.47
C LYS A 287 12.21 2.89 -4.01
N HIS A 288 11.36 1.94 -3.61
CA HIS A 288 10.79 1.84 -2.27
C HIS A 288 10.09 3.14 -1.81
N ALA A 289 9.22 3.65 -2.68
CA ALA A 289 8.61 4.98 -2.56
C ALA A 289 7.43 4.99 -1.57
N PRO A 290 7.52 5.64 -0.40
CA PRO A 290 6.39 5.79 0.52
C PRO A 290 5.28 6.65 -0.10
N LEU A 291 4.04 6.47 0.36
CA LEU A 291 2.91 7.29 -0.10
C LEU A 291 2.76 8.57 0.73
N LEU A 292 2.77 9.70 0.04
CA LEU A 292 2.40 11.01 0.56
C LEU A 292 1.07 11.45 -0.07
N LEU A 293 0.19 12.01 0.75
CA LEU A 293 -1.13 12.44 0.29
C LEU A 293 -1.11 13.88 -0.19
N THR A 294 -1.87 14.18 -1.25
CA THR A 294 -2.04 15.54 -1.77
C THR A 294 -3.51 15.93 -1.84
N GLU A 295 -3.75 17.21 -2.13
CA GLU A 295 -5.05 17.65 -2.66
C GLU A 295 -5.04 17.52 -4.19
N TYR A 296 -6.20 17.70 -4.81
CA TYR A 296 -6.34 17.61 -6.26
C TYR A 296 -5.55 18.71 -6.99
N ASP A 297 -5.68 19.96 -6.53
CA ASP A 297 -5.12 21.18 -7.14
C ASP A 297 -4.06 21.88 -6.27
N GLN A 298 -3.71 21.29 -5.12
CA GLN A 298 -2.73 21.83 -4.21
C GLN A 298 -1.82 20.76 -3.60
N LEU A 299 -0.54 21.12 -3.42
CA LEU A 299 0.39 20.36 -2.57
C LEU A 299 0.28 20.90 -1.13
N PRO A 300 -0.21 20.10 -0.15
CA PRO A 300 -0.37 20.58 1.21
C PRO A 300 0.95 21.07 1.80
N ARG A 301 0.91 22.17 2.57
CA ARG A 301 2.13 22.82 3.09
C ARG A 301 3.01 21.86 3.90
N VAL A 302 2.41 20.97 4.69
CA VAL A 302 3.15 19.97 5.49
C VAL A 302 3.94 19.00 4.60
N VAL A 303 3.39 18.62 3.44
CA VAL A 303 4.04 17.74 2.47
C VAL A 303 5.14 18.50 1.74
N LEU A 304 4.87 19.73 1.29
CA LEU A 304 5.86 20.60 0.67
C LEU A 304 7.08 20.81 1.58
N SER A 305 6.86 21.20 2.83
CA SER A 305 7.95 21.41 3.80
C SER A 305 8.72 20.13 4.08
N TYR A 306 8.04 18.97 4.08
CA TYR A 306 8.70 17.69 4.24
C TYR A 306 9.58 17.31 3.05
N LEU A 307 9.09 17.47 1.82
CA LEU A 307 9.87 17.22 0.61
C LEU A 307 11.10 18.14 0.55
N GLN A 308 10.93 19.43 0.86
CA GLN A 308 12.04 20.39 0.90
C GLN A 308 13.08 20.03 1.97
N HIS A 309 12.66 19.49 3.11
CA HIS A 309 13.58 19.00 4.14
C HIS A 309 14.43 17.84 3.63
N LEU A 310 13.84 16.91 2.88
CA LEU A 310 14.55 15.76 2.31
C LEU A 310 15.35 16.09 1.04
N ASN A 311 15.01 17.19 0.37
CA ASN A 311 15.59 17.57 -0.92
C ASN A 311 17.10 17.87 -0.79
N PRO A 312 17.97 17.13 -1.50
CA PRO A 312 19.41 17.34 -1.47
C PRO A 312 19.84 18.71 -2.02
N HIS A 313 20.85 19.30 -1.40
CA HIS A 313 21.54 20.47 -1.96
C HIS A 313 22.54 20.03 -3.03
N ARG A 314 22.67 20.83 -4.09
CA ARG A 314 23.67 20.59 -5.13
C ARG A 314 25.08 20.88 -4.58
N SER A 315 25.79 19.84 -4.15
CA SER A 315 27.25 19.91 -4.02
C SER A 315 27.87 19.82 -5.43
N GLY A 316 29.06 20.37 -5.66
CA GLY A 316 29.61 20.66 -7.00
C GLY A 316 29.70 19.51 -8.03
N SER A 317 29.31 18.27 -7.71
CA SER A 317 29.08 17.19 -8.67
C SER A 317 27.59 16.87 -8.83
N THR A 318 27.13 16.68 -10.07
CA THR A 318 25.78 16.16 -10.37
C THR A 318 25.76 14.65 -10.11
N GLN A 319 25.82 14.25 -8.85
CA GLN A 319 25.70 12.86 -8.41
C GLN A 319 24.55 12.72 -7.39
N PRO A 320 23.99 11.52 -7.19
CA PRO A 320 23.03 11.27 -6.13
C PRO A 320 23.53 11.75 -4.76
N PRO A 321 22.63 12.02 -3.80
CA PRO A 321 21.22 11.64 -3.81
C PRO A 321 20.31 12.57 -4.65
N TYR A 322 19.20 12.00 -5.16
CA TYR A 322 18.15 12.71 -5.91
C TYR A 322 16.77 12.35 -5.37
N MET A 323 15.78 13.19 -5.65
CA MET A 323 14.38 12.91 -5.35
C MET A 323 13.66 12.36 -6.59
N HIS A 324 12.52 11.69 -6.41
CA HIS A 324 11.63 11.33 -7.52
C HIS A 324 10.17 11.24 -7.06
N GLY A 325 9.22 11.62 -7.91
CA GLY A 325 7.80 11.48 -7.64
C GLY A 325 7.09 10.53 -8.61
N TYR A 326 6.37 9.55 -8.09
CA TYR A 326 5.35 8.82 -8.84
C TYR A 326 4.00 9.47 -8.60
N VAL A 327 3.32 9.88 -9.67
CA VAL A 327 2.00 10.50 -9.65
C VAL A 327 1.03 9.57 -10.37
N PHE A 328 -0.22 9.47 -9.93
CA PHE A 328 -1.13 8.45 -10.46
C PHE A 328 -2.43 9.05 -11.00
N GLY A 329 -2.95 8.43 -12.07
CA GLY A 329 -4.18 8.84 -12.73
C GLY A 329 -3.97 9.94 -13.78
N ASN A 330 -5.07 10.27 -14.47
CA ASN A 330 -5.11 11.38 -15.42
C ASN A 330 -5.11 12.75 -14.69
N PHE A 331 -5.25 13.84 -15.43
CA PHE A 331 -5.26 15.19 -14.85
C PHE A 331 -6.53 15.52 -14.03
N ASP A 332 -7.60 14.74 -14.14
CA ASP A 332 -8.81 14.89 -13.33
C ASP A 332 -8.65 14.19 -11.96
N ALA A 333 -7.79 13.18 -11.88
CA ALA A 333 -7.44 12.51 -10.62
C ALA A 333 -6.46 13.34 -9.77
N LEU A 334 -5.44 13.93 -10.40
CA LEU A 334 -4.49 14.84 -9.78
C LEU A 334 -4.00 15.84 -10.82
N SER A 335 -4.28 17.13 -10.58
CA SER A 335 -4.09 18.18 -11.58
C SER A 335 -2.64 18.30 -12.04
N TYR A 336 -2.45 18.80 -13.27
CA TYR A 336 -1.10 19.10 -13.75
C TYR A 336 -0.39 20.13 -12.85
N GLN A 337 -1.13 21.10 -12.29
CA GLN A 337 -0.57 22.09 -11.37
C GLN A 337 -0.02 21.45 -10.10
N THR A 338 -0.74 20.51 -9.48
CA THR A 338 -0.23 19.78 -8.31
C THR A 338 1.03 18.98 -8.64
N GLN A 339 1.10 18.35 -9.82
CA GLN A 339 2.31 17.66 -10.28
C GLN A 339 3.48 18.63 -10.46
N VAL A 340 3.25 19.83 -11.00
CA VAL A 340 4.29 20.88 -11.09
C VAL A 340 4.72 21.35 -9.70
N ASN A 341 3.80 21.52 -8.75
CA ASN A 341 4.15 21.87 -7.37
C ASN A 341 5.01 20.78 -6.70
N ILE A 342 4.75 19.50 -7.02
CA ILE A 342 5.59 18.38 -6.57
C ILE A 342 6.97 18.46 -7.23
N GLU A 343 7.04 18.64 -8.55
CA GLU A 343 8.29 18.84 -9.30
C GLU A 343 9.14 19.93 -8.64
N GLU A 344 8.59 21.14 -8.46
CA GLU A 344 9.28 22.28 -7.83
C GLU A 344 9.75 21.99 -6.38
N ALA A 345 9.06 21.10 -5.67
CA ALA A 345 9.46 20.69 -4.33
C ALA A 345 10.64 19.71 -4.33
N ILE A 346 10.82 18.92 -5.40
CA ILE A 346 11.78 17.82 -5.47
C ILE A 346 12.95 18.07 -6.42
N ILE A 347 12.89 19.08 -7.30
CA ILE A 347 14.03 19.47 -8.14
C ILE A 347 15.23 19.83 -7.28
N LEU A 348 16.42 19.44 -7.73
CA LEU A 348 17.68 19.86 -7.11
C LEU A 348 17.77 21.39 -7.09
N ARG A 349 17.86 21.97 -5.89
CA ARG A 349 17.97 23.42 -5.74
C ARG A 349 19.39 23.90 -6.01
N GLU A 350 19.51 24.91 -6.86
CA GLU A 350 20.70 25.75 -6.96
C GLU A 350 20.75 26.71 -5.75
N HIS A 351 21.96 27.10 -5.34
CA HIS A 351 22.18 28.00 -4.21
C HIS A 351 21.58 29.38 -4.39
#